data_AF-A0A1V1NVH0-F1
#
_entry.id   AF-A0A1V1NVH0-F1
#
_cell.length_a   1.000
_cell.length_b   1.000
_cell.length_c   1.000
_cell.angle_alpha   90.00
_cell.angle_beta   90.00
_cell.angle_gamma   90.00
#
_symmetry.space_group_name_H-M   'P 1'
#
loop_
_entity.id
_entity.type
_entity.pdbx_description
1 polymer ?
#
loop_
_entity_poly.entity_id
_entity_poly.type
_entity_poly.pdbx_seq_one_letter_code
_entity_poly.pdbx_strand_id
1 'polypeptide(L)' 'MDMQETYLNLEKMDSWYTEHFEELVEKYPGKTIAVVDDKIVAVEETEKMAYQCAQKTYPDSIPLVVYIPINEELECLL' A
#
# COMPACT_ATOMS: atom_id res chain seq x y z
N MET A 1 8.55 -18.04 11.15
CA MET A 1 7.42 -17.14 10.91
C MET A 1 6.18 -17.86 11.42
N ASP A 2 5.65 -17.39 12.55
CA ASP A 2 4.49 -17.97 13.20
C ASP A 2 3.22 -17.57 12.44
N MET A 3 2.31 -18.53 12.21
CA MET A 3 1.08 -18.30 11.44
C MET A 3 0.23 -17.16 12.01
N GLN A 4 0.20 -17.01 13.35
CA GLN A 4 -0.54 -15.94 14.03
C GLN A 4 0.06 -14.55 13.76
N GLU A 5 1.38 -14.44 13.62
CA GLU A 5 2.09 -13.19 13.34
C GLU A 5 1.75 -12.64 11.95
N THR A 6 1.61 -13.52 10.96
CA THR A 6 1.20 -13.14 9.60
C THR A 6 -0.23 -12.61 9.55
N TYR A 7 -1.17 -13.21 10.28
CA TYR A 7 -2.57 -12.75 10.32
C TYR A 7 -2.72 -11.37 10.98
N LEU A 8 -2.04 -11.15 12.11
CA LEU A 8 -2.01 -9.84 12.79
C LEU A 8 -1.48 -8.73 11.88
N ASN A 9 -0.52 -9.04 11.01
CA ASN A 9 0.03 -8.06 10.08
C ASN A 9 -0.97 -7.68 8.97
N LEU A 10 -1.75 -8.64 8.48
CA LEU A 10 -2.76 -8.38 7.44
C LEU A 10 -3.90 -7.50 7.94
N GLU A 11 -4.44 -7.76 9.13
CA GLU A 11 -5.50 -6.92 9.71
C GLU A 11 -5.02 -5.48 9.93
N LYS A 12 -3.78 -5.32 10.38
CA LYS A 12 -3.17 -4.00 10.55
C LYS A 12 -3.03 -3.26 9.22
N MET A 13 -2.56 -3.94 8.18
CA MET A 13 -2.42 -3.38 6.83
C MET A 13 -3.77 -2.95 6.25
N ASP A 14 -4.82 -3.75 6.46
CA ASP A 14 -6.18 -3.47 6.00
C ASP A 14 -6.81 -2.27 6.73
N SER A 15 -6.63 -2.18 8.05
CA SER A 15 -7.08 -1.03 8.85
C SER A 15 -6.40 0.25 8.40
N TRP A 16 -5.07 0.23 8.27
CA TRP A 16 -4.31 1.40 7.81
C TRP A 16 -4.77 1.85 6.43
N TYR A 17 -4.94 0.91 5.49
CA TYR A 17 -5.39 1.26 4.14
C TYR A 17 -6.79 1.89 4.15
N THR A 18 -7.71 1.31 4.92
CA THR A 18 -9.08 1.83 5.06
C THR A 18 -9.10 3.23 5.68
N GLU A 19 -8.34 3.45 6.74
CA GLU A 19 -8.25 4.73 7.44
C GLU A 19 -7.68 5.86 6.57
N HIS A 20 -6.77 5.51 5.65
CA HIS A 20 -6.09 6.48 4.78
C HIS A 20 -6.62 6.52 3.35
N PHE A 21 -7.63 5.71 3.00
CA PHE A 21 -8.04 5.49 1.61
C PHE A 21 -8.39 6.79 0.87
N GLU A 22 -9.22 7.65 1.46
CA GLU A 22 -9.63 8.92 0.84
C GLU A 22 -8.41 9.83 0.55
N GLU A 23 -7.51 9.97 1.52
CA GLU A 23 -6.28 10.76 1.37
C GLU A 23 -5.38 10.19 0.26
N LEU A 24 -5.28 8.86 0.17
CA LEU A 24 -4.48 8.19 -0.84
C LEU A 24 -5.03 8.45 -2.24
N VAL A 25 -6.34 8.31 -2.43
CA VAL A 25 -7.02 8.58 -3.72
C VAL A 25 -6.84 10.04 -4.14
N GLU A 26 -6.89 10.99 -3.22
CA GLU A 26 -6.66 12.41 -3.52
C GLU A 26 -5.20 12.71 -3.91
N LYS A 27 -4.22 12.11 -3.21
CA LYS A 27 -2.80 12.45 -3.37
C LYS A 27 -2.07 11.63 -4.42
N TYR A 28 -2.45 10.37 -4.59
CA TYR A 28 -1.75 9.39 -5.42
C TYR A 28 -2.66 8.66 -6.41
N PRO A 29 -3.60 9.34 -7.09
CA PRO A 29 -4.51 8.67 -8.01
C PRO A 29 -3.75 7.97 -9.13
N GLY A 30 -4.08 6.70 -9.38
CA GLY A 30 -3.48 5.89 -10.44
C GLY A 30 -2.03 5.46 -10.18
N LYS A 31 -1.53 5.64 -8.95
CA LYS A 31 -0.19 5.22 -8.54
C LYS A 31 -0.24 3.95 -7.72
N THR A 32 0.89 3.27 -7.67
CA THR A 32 1.13 2.18 -6.73
C THR A 32 2.02 2.67 -5.61
N ILE A 33 1.59 2.48 -4.36
CA ILE A 33 2.37 2.85 -3.18
C ILE A 33 2.97 1.61 -2.52
N ALA A 34 4.08 1.80 -1.81
CA ALA A 34 4.59 0.83 -0.85
C ALA A 34 4.60 1.43 0.56
N VAL A 35 4.13 0.67 1.54
CA VAL A 35 4.00 1.08 2.94
C VAL A 35 4.77 0.13 3.85
N VAL A 36 5.59 0.69 4.73
CA VAL A 36 6.32 -0.04 5.78
C VAL A 36 6.07 0.69 7.09
N ASP A 37 5.66 -0.03 8.13
CA ASP A 37 5.37 0.53 9.46
C ASP A 37 4.49 1.80 9.40
N ASP A 38 3.37 1.69 8.68
CA ASP A 38 2.35 2.74 8.54
C ASP A 38 2.86 4.02 7.83
N LYS A 39 3.97 3.91 7.09
CA LYS A 39 4.57 5.01 6.31
C LYS A 39 4.69 4.66 4.84
N ILE A 40 4.28 5.58 3.97
CA ILE A 40 4.53 5.47 2.54
C ILE A 40 6.03 5.68 2.28
N VAL A 41 6.68 4.65 1.76
CA VAL A 41 8.13 4.64 1.49
C VAL A 41 8.47 4.67 0.00
N ALA A 42 7.49 4.37 -0.87
CA ALA A 42 7.62 4.53 -2.31
C ALA A 42 6.26 4.86 -2.95
N VAL A 43 6.29 5.61 -4.05
CA VAL A 43 5.14 5.90 -4.92
C VAL A 43 5.62 5.76 -6.36
N GLU A 44 5.09 4.80 -7.09
CA GLU A 44 5.58 4.39 -8.40
C GLU A 44 4.42 4.03 -9.34
N GLU A 45 4.68 3.80 -10.63
CA GLU A 45 3.63 3.42 -11.60
C GLU A 45 3.22 1.94 -11.51
N THR A 46 4.01 1.08 -10.86
CA THR A 46 3.75 -0.36 -10.80
C THR A 46 4.11 -0.96 -9.45
N GLU A 47 3.42 -2.03 -9.08
CA GLU A 47 3.71 -2.83 -7.88
C GLU A 47 5.17 -3.28 -7.82
N LYS A 48 5.73 -3.74 -8.95
CA LYS A 48 7.12 -4.18 -9.02
C LYS A 48 8.09 -3.04 -8.68
N MET A 49 7.86 -1.85 -9.22
CA MET A 49 8.74 -0.69 -8.94
C MET A 49 8.60 -0.25 -7.48
N ALA A 50 7.37 -0.13 -6.96
CA ALA A 50 7.11 0.25 -5.58
C ALA A 50 7.78 -0.72 -4.59
N TYR A 51 7.63 -2.02 -4.83
CA TYR A 51 8.25 -3.07 -4.03
C TYR A 51 9.79 -3.02 -4.07
N GLN A 52 10.36 -2.85 -5.27
CA GLN A 52 11.82 -2.74 -5.43
C GLN A 52 12.39 -1.49 -4.76
N CYS A 53 11.68 -0.36 -4.82
CA CYS A 53 12.07 0.86 -4.13
C CYS A 53 12.01 0.67 -2.61
N ALA A 54 10.93 0.07 -2.09
CA ALA A 54 10.81 -0.24 -0.66
C ALA A 54 11.93 -1.17 -0.17
N GLN A 55 12.23 -2.26 -0.89
CA GLN A 55 13.30 -3.19 -0.51
C GLN A 55 14.71 -2.57 -0.51
N LYS A 56 14.98 -1.57 -1.36
CA LYS A 56 16.28 -0.88 -1.34
C LYS A 56 16.52 -0.13 -0.03
N THR A 57 15.45 0.40 0.57
CA THR A 57 15.52 1.18 1.80
C THR A 57 15.23 0.33 3.05
N TYR A 58 14.40 -0.71 2.91
CA TYR A 58 13.94 -1.60 3.97
C TYR A 58 14.06 -3.07 3.52
N PRO A 59 15.27 -3.63 3.44
CA PRO A 59 15.52 -4.95 2.83
C PRO A 59 14.93 -6.11 3.63
N ASP A 60 14.75 -5.95 4.94
CA ASP A 60 14.22 -7.00 5.83
C ASP A 60 12.71 -6.87 6.11
N SER A 61 12.06 -5.85 5.54
CA SER A 61 10.63 -5.58 5.73
C SER A 61 9.80 -6.22 4.61
N ILE A 62 8.55 -6.57 4.93
CA ILE A 62 7.54 -6.97 3.95
C ILE A 62 6.58 -5.78 3.76
N PRO A 63 6.77 -4.95 2.73
CA PRO A 63 5.91 -3.79 2.51
C PRO A 63 4.51 -4.20 2.06
N LEU A 64 3.50 -3.44 2.47
CA LEU A 64 2.21 -3.42 1.78
C LEU A 64 2.41 -2.72 0.44
N VAL A 65 2.03 -3.36 -0.66
CA VAL A 65 2.06 -2.75 -1.99
C VAL A 65 0.64 -2.73 -2.52
N VAL A 66 0.14 -1.54 -2.86
CA VAL A 66 -1.26 -1.36 -3.26
C VAL A 66 -1.39 -0.31 -4.35
N TYR A 67 -2.17 -0.62 -5.38
CA TYR A 67 -2.60 0.34 -6.39
C TYR A 67 -3.71 1.22 -5.84
N ILE A 68 -3.58 2.52 -6.06
CA ILE A 68 -4.56 3.51 -5.66
C ILE A 68 -5.41 3.87 -6.87
N PRO A 69 -6.73 3.58 -6.83
CA PRO A 69 -7.62 3.85 -7.95
C PRO A 69 -7.73 5.35 -8.23
N ILE A 70 -7.97 5.70 -9.49
CA ILE A 70 -8.38 7.06 -9.86
C ILE A 70 -9.87 7.27 -9.51
N ASN A 71 -10.30 8.52 -9.31
CA ASN A 71 -11.69 8.83 -8.98
C ASN A 71 -12.70 8.23 -9.98
N GLU A 72 -12.38 8.26 -11.28
CA GLU A 72 -13.23 7.68 -12.32
C GLU A 72 -13.47 6.17 -12.15
N GLU A 73 -12.47 5.43 -11.64
CA GLU A 73 -12.60 3.99 -11.36
C GLU A 73 -13.52 3.71 -10.16
N LEU A 74 -13.62 4.65 -9.21
CA LEU A 74 -14.49 4.54 -8.05
C LEU A 74 -15.96 4.80 -8.39
N GLU A 75 -16.23 5.69 -9.35
CA GLU A 75 -17.58 5.98 -9.84
C GLU A 75 -18.21 4.77 -10.55
N CYS A 76 -17.40 3.88 -11.16
CA CYS A 76 -17.87 2.67 -11.82
C CYS A 76 -18.35 1.56 -10.87
N LEU A 77 -18.12 1.68 -9.56
CA LEU A 77 -18.45 0.67 -8.55
C LEU A 77 -19.74 0.96 -7.76
N LEU A 78 -20.42 2.08 -8.05
CA LEU A 78 -21.67 2.55 -7.42
C LEU A 78 -22.87 2.37 -8.33
#